data_AF-A0A6L3FB64-F1
#
_entry.id   AF-A0A6L3FB64-F1
#
_cell.length_a   1.000
_cell.length_b   1.000
_cell.length_c   1.000
_cell.angle_alpha   90.00
_cell.angle_beta   90.00
_cell.angle_gamma   90.00
#
_symmetry.space_group_name_H-M   'P 1'
#
loop_
_entity.id
_entity.type
_entity.pdbx_description
1 polymer ?
#
loop_
_entity_poly.entity_id
_entity_poly.type
_entity_poly.pdbx_seq_one_letter_code
_entity_poly.pdbx_strand_id
1 'polypeptide(L)'
;MSIGSILFGFSLLILVGLYLSRPFMVAPERKRRRRKGRHALLLEKNALLEQIRSLDFEHETGKLPLEIYESQREVLVQETAVLLQKLDAAPVSNGNAANIDSKIEAAVAQIRGQQPVAVAATAPARKVVKPGSAGFCPQCGNPADTDDKFCSTCGHKLV
;
A
#
# COMPACT_ATOMS: atom_id res chain seq x y z
N MET A 1 -43.29 44.50 6.56
CA MET A 1 -42.69 43.47 5.67
C MET A 1 -43.83 42.66 5.07
N SER A 2 -43.86 42.53 3.75
CA SER A 2 -44.91 41.79 3.04
C SER A 2 -44.86 40.31 3.38
N ILE A 3 -45.96 39.75 3.88
CA ILE A 3 -46.10 38.31 4.20
C ILE A 3 -45.62 37.39 3.07
N GLY A 4 -45.77 37.84 1.81
CA GLY A 4 -45.28 37.11 0.63
C GLY A 4 -43.76 36.89 0.60
N SER A 5 -42.95 37.84 1.06
CA SER A 5 -41.49 37.67 1.03
C SER A 5 -41.00 36.69 2.09
N ILE A 6 -41.71 36.61 3.23
CA ILE A 6 -41.41 35.64 4.30
C ILE A 6 -41.71 34.23 3.80
N LEU A 7 -42.87 34.01 3.18
CA LEU A 7 -43.24 32.69 2.64
C LEU A 7 -42.29 32.24 1.51
N PHE A 8 -41.86 33.17 0.65
CA PHE A 8 -40.91 32.86 -0.42
C PHE A 8 -39.52 32.48 0.12
N GLY A 9 -39.05 33.18 1.14
CA GLY A 9 -37.79 32.86 1.82
C GLY A 9 -37.79 31.47 2.46
N PHE A 10 -38.87 31.11 3.17
CA PHE A 10 -39.02 29.77 3.76
C PHE A 10 -39.07 28.66 2.70
N SER A 11 -39.81 28.87 1.61
CA SER A 11 -39.89 27.91 0.51
C SER A 11 -38.51 27.63 -0.11
N LEU A 12 -37.72 28.68 -0.37
CA LEU A 12 -36.37 28.55 -0.90
C LEU A 12 -35.45 27.80 0.07
N LEU A 13 -35.52 28.13 1.37
CA LEU A 13 -34.69 27.51 2.40
C LEU A 13 -34.98 26.00 2.51
N ILE A 14 -36.26 25.61 2.48
CA ILE A 14 -36.67 24.20 2.47
C ILE A 14 -36.15 23.49 1.22
N LEU A 15 -36.28 24.09 0.04
CA LEU A 15 -35.84 23.48 -1.22
C LEU A 15 -34.31 23.30 -1.27
N VAL A 16 -33.55 24.30 -0.83
CA VAL A 16 -32.08 24.22 -0.70
C VAL A 16 -31.69 23.17 0.34
N GLY A 17 -32.38 23.12 1.49
CA GLY A 17 -32.18 22.10 2.51
C GLY A 17 -32.44 20.69 1.98
N LEU A 18 -33.50 20.49 1.18
CA LEU A 18 -33.79 19.22 0.52
C LEU A 18 -32.74 18.84 -0.52
N TYR A 19 -32.28 19.80 -1.32
CA TYR A 19 -31.24 19.56 -2.31
C TYR A 19 -29.90 19.16 -1.66
N LEU A 20 -29.51 19.85 -0.59
CA LEU A 20 -28.29 19.56 0.18
C LEU A 20 -28.37 18.28 1.03
N SER A 21 -29.56 17.89 1.49
CA SER A 21 -29.78 16.65 2.25
C SER A 21 -29.93 15.41 1.37
N ARG A 22 -30.24 15.58 0.07
CA ARG A 22 -30.31 14.49 -0.91
C ARG A 22 -29.08 13.57 -0.94
N PRO A 23 -27.82 14.04 -0.97
CA PRO A 23 -26.65 13.15 -0.92
C PRO A 23 -26.52 12.36 0.39
N PHE A 24 -27.14 12.83 1.48
CA PHE A 24 -27.14 12.15 2.78
C PHE A 24 -28.26 11.12 2.91
N MET A 25 -29.42 11.37 2.28
CA MET A 25 -30.57 10.44 2.27
C MET A 25 -30.45 9.32 1.24
N VAL A 26 -29.72 9.52 0.13
CA VAL A 26 -29.41 8.44 -0.83
C VAL A 26 -28.26 7.60 -0.25
N ALA A 27 -28.58 6.81 0.77
CA ALA A 27 -27.58 6.12 1.56
C ALA A 27 -26.82 5.06 0.75
N PRO A 28 -25.47 5.04 0.83
CA PRO A 28 -24.62 4.02 0.23
C PRO A 28 -24.61 2.72 1.05
N GLU A 29 -25.68 2.40 1.79
CA GLU A 29 -25.82 1.26 2.72
C GLU A 29 -25.30 -0.05 2.11
N ARG A 30 -25.69 -0.35 0.86
CA ARG A 30 -25.18 -1.52 0.12
C ARG A 30 -23.67 -1.48 -0.11
N LYS A 31 -23.09 -0.32 -0.47
CA LYS A 31 -21.64 -0.16 -0.65
C LYS A 31 -20.89 -0.28 0.67
N ARG A 32 -21.43 0.27 1.77
CA ARG A 32 -20.83 0.19 3.11
C ARG A 32 -20.83 -1.24 3.65
N ARG A 33 -21.96 -1.95 3.54
CA ARG A 33 -22.08 -3.37 3.93
C ARG A 33 -21.16 -4.27 3.09
N ARG A 34 -21.09 -4.05 1.78
CA ARG A 34 -20.18 -4.76 0.86
C ARG A 34 -18.71 -4.50 1.17
N ARG A 35 -18.33 -3.24 1.45
CA ARG A 35 -16.97 -2.88 1.89
C ARG A 35 -16.63 -3.58 3.21
N LYS A 36 -17.53 -3.57 4.20
CA LYS A 36 -17.35 -4.28 5.47
C LYS A 36 -17.16 -5.78 5.27
N GLY A 37 -17.97 -6.40 4.40
CA GLY A 37 -17.84 -7.81 4.04
C GLY A 37 -16.50 -8.15 3.38
N ARG A 38 -16.03 -7.32 2.43
CA ARG A 38 -14.70 -7.50 1.79
C ARG A 38 -13.55 -7.34 2.79
N HIS A 39 -13.63 -6.36 3.70
CA HIS A 39 -12.61 -6.19 4.75
C HIS A 39 -12.56 -7.38 5.70
N ALA A 40 -13.71 -7.97 6.07
CA ALA A 40 -13.75 -9.18 6.86
C ALA A 40 -13.04 -10.36 6.15
N LEU A 41 -13.35 -10.58 4.87
CA LEU A 41 -12.69 -11.62 4.07
C LEU A 41 -11.17 -11.39 3.92
N LEU A 42 -10.72 -10.14 3.83
CA LEU A 42 -9.28 -9.82 3.76
C LEU A 42 -8.55 -10.15 5.06
N LEU A 43 -9.19 -9.88 6.21
CA LEU A 43 -8.64 -10.22 7.53
C LEU A 43 -8.51 -11.74 7.70
N GLU A 44 -9.55 -12.48 7.34
CA GLU A 44 -9.58 -13.94 7.39
C GLU A 44 -8.49 -14.54 6.50
N LYS A 45 -8.37 -14.06 5.26
CA LYS A 45 -7.30 -14.47 4.34
C LYS A 45 -5.90 -14.19 4.90
N ASN A 46 -5.68 -13.01 5.49
CA ASN A 46 -4.38 -12.68 6.09
C ASN A 46 -4.07 -13.59 7.28
N ALA A 47 -5.06 -13.99 8.08
CA ALA A 47 -4.87 -14.91 9.18
C ALA A 47 -4.44 -16.31 8.70
N LEU A 48 -5.07 -16.86 7.66
CA LEU A 48 -4.69 -18.15 7.09
C LEU A 48 -3.28 -18.13 6.47
N LEU A 49 -2.91 -17.03 5.79
CA LEU A 49 -1.57 -16.89 5.23
C LEU A 49 -0.50 -16.86 6.32
N GLU A 50 -0.78 -16.24 7.47
CA GLU A 50 0.13 -16.26 8.61
C GLU A 50 0.23 -17.66 9.22
N GLN A 51 -0.88 -18.41 9.27
CA GLN A 51 -0.85 -19.81 9.71
C GLN A 51 0.01 -20.68 8.80
N ILE A 52 -0.12 -20.57 7.47
CA ILE A 52 0.73 -21.28 6.51
C ILE A 52 2.19 -20.92 6.75
N ARG A 53 2.51 -19.63 6.91
CA ARG A 53 3.88 -19.18 7.17
C ARG A 53 4.45 -19.75 8.46
N SER A 54 3.65 -19.81 9.53
CA SER A 54 4.08 -20.41 10.79
C SER A 54 4.31 -21.91 10.67
N LEU A 55 3.45 -22.61 9.92
CA LEU A 55 3.58 -24.05 9.65
C LEU A 55 4.84 -24.36 8.84
N ASP A 56 5.09 -23.58 7.78
CA ASP A 56 6.30 -23.67 6.96
C ASP A 56 7.56 -23.48 7.83
N PHE A 57 7.54 -22.50 8.73
CA PHE A 57 8.65 -22.26 9.66
C PHE A 57 8.88 -23.42 10.65
N GLU A 58 7.82 -24.03 11.18
CA GLU A 58 7.94 -25.19 12.07
C GLU A 58 8.55 -26.41 11.37
N HIS A 59 8.19 -26.64 10.10
CA HIS A 59 8.79 -27.69 9.29
C HIS A 59 10.26 -27.38 8.95
N GLU A 60 10.57 -26.15 8.52
CA GLU A 60 11.95 -25.72 8.22
C GLU A 60 12.87 -25.81 9.44
N THR A 61 12.34 -25.57 10.64
CA THR A 61 13.10 -25.72 11.89
C THR A 61 13.19 -27.17 12.39
N GLY A 62 12.62 -28.12 11.66
CA GLY A 62 12.64 -29.55 11.99
C GLY A 62 11.75 -29.93 13.18
N LYS A 63 10.83 -29.06 13.60
CA LYS A 63 9.89 -29.32 14.70
C LYS A 63 8.72 -30.20 14.26
N LEU A 64 8.45 -30.25 12.96
CA LEU A 64 7.31 -30.96 12.40
C LEU A 64 7.75 -32.02 11.36
N PRO A 65 7.30 -33.28 11.47
CA PRO A 65 7.52 -34.31 10.45
C PRO A 65 6.82 -33.99 9.12
N LEU A 66 7.41 -34.45 8.01
CA LEU A 66 6.93 -34.18 6.64
C LEU A 66 5.48 -34.63 6.42
N GLU A 67 5.09 -35.80 6.92
CA GLU A 67 3.73 -36.35 6.73
C GLU A 67 2.65 -35.46 7.37
N ILE A 68 2.96 -34.86 8.53
CA ILE A 68 2.05 -33.96 9.23
C ILE A 68 2.03 -32.58 8.54
N TYR A 69 3.19 -32.10 8.12
CA TYR A 69 3.32 -30.85 7.39
C TYR A 69 2.49 -30.81 6.10
N GLU A 70 2.66 -31.82 5.23
CA GLU A 70 1.97 -31.88 3.93
C GLU A 70 0.45 -31.89 4.12
N SER A 71 -0.06 -32.74 5.01
CA SER A 71 -1.51 -32.83 5.26
C SER A 71 -2.11 -31.53 5.79
N GLN A 72 -1.46 -30.85 6.73
CA GLN A 72 -1.96 -29.58 7.27
C GLN A 72 -1.85 -28.45 6.25
N ARG A 73 -0.78 -28.43 5.46
CA ARG A 73 -0.54 -27.40 4.45
C ARG A 73 -1.56 -27.47 3.33
N GLU A 74 -1.91 -28.67 2.86
CA GLU A 74 -2.93 -28.85 1.83
C GLU A 74 -4.28 -28.26 2.27
N VAL A 75 -4.69 -28.54 3.51
CA VAL A 75 -5.96 -28.02 4.07
C VAL A 75 -5.97 -26.50 4.11
N LEU A 76 -4.91 -25.88 4.67
CA LEU A 76 -4.80 -24.42 4.77
C LEU A 76 -4.76 -23.74 3.40
N VAL A 77 -4.07 -24.34 2.42
CA VAL A 77 -3.99 -23.83 1.05
C VAL A 77 -5.36 -23.90 0.37
N GLN A 78 -6.11 -24.99 0.53
CA GLN A 78 -7.47 -25.12 -0.01
C GLN A 78 -8.41 -24.08 0.60
N GLU A 79 -8.39 -23.89 1.92
CA GLU A 79 -9.21 -22.89 2.59
C GLU A 79 -8.89 -21.47 2.12
N THR A 80 -7.60 -21.16 1.99
CA THR A 80 -7.12 -19.86 1.49
C THR A 80 -7.56 -19.62 0.04
N ALA A 81 -7.50 -20.64 -0.81
CA ALA A 81 -7.93 -20.56 -2.21
C ALA A 81 -9.43 -20.22 -2.33
N VAL A 82 -10.28 -20.82 -1.48
CA VAL A 82 -11.71 -20.51 -1.42
C VAL A 82 -11.96 -19.05 -1.02
N LEU A 83 -11.21 -18.51 -0.06
CA LEU A 83 -11.33 -17.09 0.33
C LEU A 83 -10.87 -16.15 -0.77
N LEU A 84 -9.80 -16.47 -1.48
CA LEU A 84 -9.33 -15.69 -2.64
C LEU A 84 -10.40 -15.64 -3.74
N GLN A 85 -11.02 -16.78 -4.06
CA GLN A 85 -12.10 -16.84 -5.04
C GLN A 85 -13.30 -15.96 -4.62
N LYS A 86 -13.67 -15.95 -3.33
CA LYS A 86 -14.73 -15.07 -2.80
C LYS A 86 -14.37 -13.57 -2.92
N LEU A 87 -13.10 -13.22 -2.76
CA LEU A 87 -12.60 -11.85 -2.91
C LEU A 87 -12.59 -11.39 -4.37
N ASP A 88 -12.27 -12.28 -5.30
CA ASP A 88 -12.28 -12.01 -6.74
C ASP A 88 -13.71 -11.87 -7.28
N ALA A 89 -14.63 -12.71 -6.80
CA ALA A 89 -16.06 -12.63 -7.11
C ALA A 89 -16.73 -11.34 -6.61
N ALA A 90 -16.08 -10.58 -5.71
CA ALA A 90 -16.55 -9.30 -5.21
C ALA A 90 -15.88 -8.12 -5.94
N PRO A 91 -16.28 -7.76 -7.19
CA PRO A 91 -15.61 -6.74 -7.97
C PRO A 91 -15.55 -5.41 -7.22
N VAL A 92 -14.37 -4.83 -7.15
CA VAL A 92 -14.14 -3.50 -6.56
C VAL A 92 -15.15 -2.55 -7.23
N SER A 93 -15.96 -1.85 -6.42
CA SER A 93 -16.99 -0.96 -6.97
C SER A 93 -16.30 0.25 -7.60
N ASN A 94 -15.92 0.11 -8.87
CA ASN A 94 -15.05 1.01 -9.62
C ASN A 94 -15.67 2.36 -9.99
N GLY A 95 -16.90 2.66 -9.56
CA GLY A 95 -17.58 3.92 -9.90
C GLY A 95 -16.80 5.18 -9.48
N ASN A 96 -15.97 5.09 -8.43
CA ASN A 96 -15.04 6.15 -8.02
C ASN A 96 -13.57 5.79 -8.24
N ALA A 97 -13.24 4.52 -8.50
CA ALA A 97 -11.85 4.08 -8.66
C ALA A 97 -11.23 4.66 -9.93
N ALA A 98 -11.95 4.67 -11.05
CA ALA A 98 -11.46 5.32 -12.29
C ALA A 98 -11.20 6.82 -12.12
N ASN A 99 -11.96 7.50 -11.25
CA ASN A 99 -11.75 8.91 -10.92
C ASN A 99 -10.55 9.11 -9.95
N ILE A 100 -10.29 8.12 -9.08
CA ILE A 100 -9.13 8.12 -8.19
C ILE A 100 -7.86 7.77 -8.96
N ASP A 101 -7.88 6.74 -9.80
CA ASP A 101 -6.75 6.33 -10.65
C ASP A 101 -6.34 7.49 -11.59
N SER A 102 -7.30 8.14 -12.24
CA SER A 102 -6.99 9.34 -13.05
C SER A 102 -6.43 10.50 -12.23
N LYS A 103 -6.87 10.70 -10.98
CA LYS A 103 -6.28 11.70 -10.06
C LYS A 103 -4.87 11.32 -9.63
N ILE A 104 -4.61 10.04 -9.38
CA ILE A 104 -3.30 9.52 -9.03
C ILE A 104 -2.35 9.72 -10.22
N GLU A 105 -2.75 9.32 -11.43
CA GLU A 105 -1.96 9.52 -12.64
C GLU A 105 -1.69 11.00 -12.92
N ALA A 106 -2.69 11.86 -12.75
CA ALA A 106 -2.50 13.31 -12.87
C ALA A 106 -1.50 13.86 -11.83
N ALA A 107 -1.59 13.42 -10.57
CA ALA A 107 -0.66 13.81 -9.52
C ALA A 107 0.77 13.30 -9.79
N VAL A 108 0.92 12.06 -10.25
CA VAL A 108 2.20 11.47 -10.64
C VAL A 108 2.79 12.22 -11.85
N ALA A 109 1.98 12.55 -12.85
CA ALA A 109 2.41 13.33 -14.01
C ALA A 109 2.85 14.74 -13.62
N GLN A 110 2.17 15.39 -12.67
CA GLN A 110 2.57 16.69 -12.15
C GLN A 110 3.91 16.63 -11.41
N ILE A 111 4.14 15.60 -10.58
CA ILE A 111 5.43 15.38 -9.89
C ILE A 111 6.54 15.13 -10.92
N ARG A 112 6.27 14.31 -11.94
CA ARG A 112 7.23 14.02 -13.04
C ARG A 112 7.50 15.22 -13.93
N GLY A 113 6.53 16.11 -14.13
CA GLY A 113 6.69 17.34 -14.93
C GLY A 113 7.41 18.47 -14.18
N GLN A 114 7.36 18.46 -12.85
CA GLN A 114 8.08 19.42 -12.00
C GLN A 114 9.52 19.00 -11.70
N GLN A 115 9.86 17.71 -11.87
CA GLN A 115 11.24 17.24 -11.86
C GLN A 115 11.76 17.15 -13.29
N PRO A 116 12.78 17.95 -13.70
CA PRO A 116 13.55 17.61 -14.88
C PRO A 116 14.35 16.36 -14.53
N VAL A 117 13.77 15.18 -14.77
CA VAL A 117 14.52 13.93 -14.73
C VAL A 117 15.34 13.90 -16.01
N ALA A 118 16.53 14.51 -15.95
CA ALA A 118 17.61 14.14 -16.83
C ALA A 118 17.99 12.70 -16.49
N VAL A 119 17.26 11.73 -17.06
CA VAL A 119 17.69 10.33 -17.11
C VAL A 119 18.76 10.24 -18.20
N ALA A 120 19.91 10.87 -17.97
CA ALA A 120 21.13 10.43 -18.59
C ALA A 120 21.56 9.19 -17.81
N ALA A 121 21.61 8.05 -18.50
CA ALA A 121 22.24 6.85 -18.01
C ALA A 121 23.64 7.19 -17.48
N THR A 122 23.84 7.13 -16.16
CA THR A 122 25.11 6.86 -15.49
C THR A 122 24.88 6.80 -13.98
N ALA A 123 25.68 5.96 -13.34
CA ALA A 123 25.80 5.68 -11.91
C ALA A 123 25.53 6.87 -10.96
N PRO A 124 25.10 6.62 -9.70
CA PRO A 124 24.80 7.68 -8.76
C PRO A 124 26.04 8.57 -8.56
N ALA A 125 25.90 9.83 -8.99
CA ALA A 125 26.79 10.92 -8.64
C ALA A 125 26.67 11.17 -7.13
N ARG A 126 27.44 10.40 -6.36
CA ARG A 126 27.87 10.73 -5.01
C ARG A 126 28.42 12.15 -5.05
N LYS A 127 28.01 13.00 -4.09
CA LYS A 127 28.63 14.31 -3.85
C LYS A 127 30.14 14.14 -3.94
N VAL A 128 30.77 14.74 -4.95
CA VAL A 128 32.23 14.88 -5.00
C VAL A 128 32.58 15.90 -3.93
N VAL A 129 32.67 15.42 -2.69
CA VAL A 129 33.53 16.05 -1.69
C VAL A 129 34.94 15.96 -2.27
N LYS A 130 35.64 17.09 -2.28
CA LYS A 130 37.01 17.22 -2.80
C LYS A 130 37.90 16.08 -2.26
N PRO A 131 38.85 15.57 -3.05
CA PRO A 131 39.65 14.41 -2.69
C PRO A 131 40.66 14.80 -1.61
N GLY A 132 40.25 14.69 -0.35
CA GLY A 132 41.17 14.50 0.77
C GLY A 132 41.42 13.01 0.90
N SER A 133 42.48 12.50 0.24
CA SER A 133 43.09 11.18 0.44
C SER A 133 42.13 10.03 0.83
N ALA A 134 41.28 9.57 -0.08
CA ALA A 134 40.46 8.37 0.13
C ALA A 134 41.31 7.09 -0.01
N GLY A 135 41.21 6.18 0.97
CA GLY A 135 41.76 4.83 0.88
C GLY A 135 40.77 3.86 0.23
N PHE A 136 41.20 2.63 -0.03
CA PHE A 136 40.31 1.53 -0.42
C PHE A 136 40.27 0.48 0.69
N CYS A 137 39.11 -0.13 0.91
CA CYS A 137 38.97 -1.23 1.86
C CYS A 137 39.79 -2.45 1.37
N PRO A 138 40.71 -3.01 2.18
CA PRO A 138 41.53 -4.15 1.77
C PRO A 138 40.72 -5.46 1.59
N GLN A 139 39.52 -5.53 2.17
CA GLN A 139 38.71 -6.74 2.15
C GLN A 139 37.70 -6.80 1.00
N CYS A 140 37.17 -5.67 0.54
CA CYS A 140 36.17 -5.63 -0.54
C CYS A 140 36.50 -4.69 -1.70
N GLY A 141 37.57 -3.89 -1.60
CA GLY A 141 38.01 -2.98 -2.65
C GLY A 141 37.15 -1.72 -2.84
N ASN A 142 36.11 -1.50 -2.05
CA ASN A 142 35.31 -0.28 -2.13
C ASN A 142 36.05 0.93 -1.54
N PRO A 143 35.84 2.15 -2.07
CA PRO A 143 36.44 3.37 -1.53
C PRO A 143 35.93 3.63 -0.12
N ALA A 144 36.85 3.90 0.79
CA ALA A 144 36.56 4.23 2.18
C ALA A 144 37.27 5.53 2.56
N ASP A 145 36.60 6.39 3.33
CA ASP A 145 37.18 7.63 3.79
C ASP A 145 38.16 7.34 4.95
N THR A 146 39.23 8.12 5.11
CA THR A 146 40.25 7.88 6.14
C THR A 146 39.74 7.99 7.58
N ASP A 147 38.61 8.67 7.77
CA ASP A 147 37.93 8.81 9.06
C ASP A 147 36.97 7.65 9.36
N ASP A 148 36.71 6.76 8.39
CA ASP A 148 35.80 5.63 8.56
C ASP A 148 36.46 4.54 9.43
N LYS A 149 35.85 4.24 10.59
CA LYS A 149 36.29 3.11 11.45
C LYS A 149 35.99 1.74 10.85
N PHE A 150 34.94 1.67 10.03
CA PHE A 150 34.46 0.45 9.38
C PHE A 150 34.02 0.76 7.95
N CYS A 151 34.21 -0.18 7.03
CA CYS A 151 33.75 -0.07 5.66
C CYS A 151 32.22 -0.09 5.60
N SER A 152 31.60 0.91 4.96
CA SER A 152 30.15 1.01 4.78
C SER A 152 29.54 -0.11 3.92
N THR A 153 30.37 -0.85 3.16
CA THR A 153 29.89 -1.87 2.23
C THR A 153 30.03 -3.29 2.77
N CYS A 154 31.14 -3.61 3.45
CA CYS A 154 31.39 -4.96 3.96
C CYS A 154 31.51 -5.04 5.49
N GLY A 155 31.52 -3.91 6.20
CA GLY A 155 31.65 -3.88 7.66
C GLY A 155 33.06 -4.14 8.20
N HIS A 156 34.06 -4.29 7.33
CA HIS A 156 35.45 -4.54 7.76
C HIS A 156 36.04 -3.32 8.49
N LYS A 157 36.74 -3.57 9.60
CA LYS A 157 37.39 -2.53 10.40
C LYS A 157 38.62 -1.98 9.67
N LEU A 158 38.70 -0.66 9.50
CA LEU A 158 39.75 0.00 8.70
C LEU A 158 40.88 0.64 9.54
N VAL A 159 40.66 0.76 10.86
CA VAL A 159 41.56 1.39 11.84
C VAL A 159 41.86 0.43 12.98
#